data_AF-A0A9W9AJG5-F1
#
_entry.id   AF-A0A9W9AJG5-F1
#
_cell.length_a   1.000
_cell.length_b   1.000
_cell.length_c   1.000
_cell.angle_alpha   90.00
_cell.angle_beta   90.00
_cell.angle_gamma   90.00
#
_symmetry.space_group_name_H-M   'P 1'
#
loop_
_entity.id
_entity.type
_entity.pdbx_description
1 polymer ?
#
loop_
_entity_poly.entity_id
_entity_poly.type
_entity_poly.pdbx_seq_one_letter_code
_entity_poly.pdbx_strand_id
1 'polypeptide(L)'
;MFFQNTPSRFATLLYLGASLLWVSASPVPSSNVDLQYRRHTGSKAVADPHISKRNLEVNVDLVIDGVGKSEHWFVDVGPTLFQAGTRDPSTMDKFKSKLTTSHYEWDKVQHQLSSSHKIKPLGKATFKDAADQKAAFTKVEAIRMKAAAAVKGGNCLDYITDVLELLKTEGHVTEDVVAAYKKEYDDNYTRVSKAVWGVDLQP
;
A
#
# COMPACT_ATOMS: atom_id res chain seq x y z
N MET A 1 27.36 18.63 -91.52
CA MET A 1 26.21 17.85 -92.05
C MET A 1 25.11 17.86 -91.00
N PHE A 2 23.85 17.96 -91.45
CA PHE A 2 22.56 17.64 -90.80
C PHE A 2 22.31 17.88 -89.28
N PHE A 3 21.24 18.66 -89.01
CA PHE A 3 20.15 18.52 -88.01
C PHE A 3 20.49 18.05 -86.55
N GLN A 4 20.18 18.80 -85.48
CA GLN A 4 18.86 19.21 -84.91
C GLN A 4 18.12 18.15 -84.05
N ASN A 5 17.33 18.67 -83.11
CA ASN A 5 16.16 18.08 -82.41
C ASN A 5 16.33 17.14 -81.20
N THR A 6 16.14 17.75 -80.02
CA THR A 6 15.29 17.30 -78.90
C THR A 6 13.81 17.07 -79.30
N PRO A 7 12.85 16.62 -78.44
CA PRO A 7 12.91 15.83 -77.18
C PRO A 7 11.90 14.65 -77.13
N SER A 8 11.80 13.94 -75.99
CA SER A 8 10.62 13.12 -75.57
C SER A 8 10.63 13.00 -74.03
N ARG A 9 9.57 13.17 -73.21
CA ARG A 9 8.10 13.37 -73.37
C ARG A 9 7.19 12.15 -73.62
N PHE A 10 7.27 11.18 -72.71
CA PHE A 10 6.18 10.33 -72.16
C PHE A 10 6.54 10.03 -70.68
N ALA A 11 5.71 9.59 -69.72
CA ALA A 11 4.27 9.32 -69.50
C ALA A 11 4.06 9.18 -67.95
N THR A 12 2.90 9.19 -67.28
CA THR A 12 1.47 9.40 -67.61
C THR A 12 0.71 9.84 -66.31
N LEU A 13 -0.61 10.07 -66.40
CA LEU A 13 -1.60 10.41 -65.35
C LEU A 13 -1.82 9.26 -64.31
N LEU A 14 -2.66 9.29 -63.25
CA LEU A 14 -3.91 10.01 -62.84
C LEU A 14 -3.86 10.37 -61.31
N TYR A 15 -4.50 11.42 -60.76
CA TYR A 15 -5.96 11.65 -60.52
C TYR A 15 -6.63 10.51 -59.69
N LEU A 16 -7.50 10.70 -58.67
CA LEU A 16 -8.25 11.83 -58.05
C LEU A 16 -8.39 11.54 -56.51
N GLY A 17 -8.98 12.35 -55.63
CA GLY A 17 -9.73 13.61 -55.78
C GLY A 17 -10.13 14.30 -54.46
N ALA A 18 -11.43 14.25 -54.08
CA ALA A 18 -12.05 14.95 -52.93
C ALA A 18 -12.62 13.93 -51.89
N SER A 19 -13.09 14.28 -50.68
CA SER A 19 -13.75 15.51 -50.22
C SER A 19 -13.62 15.81 -48.71
N LEU A 20 -14.08 17.01 -48.30
CA LEU A 20 -14.17 17.43 -46.90
C LEU A 20 -15.37 16.79 -46.19
N LEU A 21 -15.21 16.52 -44.89
CA LEU A 21 -16.31 16.59 -43.91
C LEU A 21 -15.86 17.43 -42.71
N TRP A 22 -16.65 18.43 -42.35
CA TRP A 22 -16.55 19.11 -41.06
C TRP A 22 -17.12 18.21 -39.96
N VAL A 23 -16.39 18.05 -38.86
CA VAL A 23 -16.97 17.65 -37.57
C VAL A 23 -16.62 18.74 -36.56
N SER A 24 -17.59 19.62 -36.29
CA SER A 24 -17.46 20.67 -35.29
C SER A 24 -17.62 20.09 -33.89
N ALA A 25 -16.51 19.85 -33.20
CA ALA A 25 -16.49 19.50 -31.78
C ALA A 25 -15.65 20.52 -31.01
N SER A 26 -16.28 21.21 -30.05
CA SER A 26 -15.62 22.18 -29.17
C SER A 26 -16.45 22.35 -27.89
N PRO A 27 -15.81 22.53 -26.72
CA PRO A 27 -14.55 21.92 -26.28
C PRO A 27 -14.79 20.99 -25.08
N VAL A 28 -14.08 19.86 -25.00
CA VAL A 28 -13.97 19.14 -23.72
C VAL A 28 -12.82 19.78 -22.94
N PRO A 29 -13.07 20.45 -21.79
CA PRO A 29 -11.97 20.96 -20.97
C PRO A 29 -11.17 19.78 -20.45
N SER A 30 -9.85 19.83 -20.60
CA SER A 30 -8.94 18.80 -20.09
C SER A 30 -8.96 18.79 -18.57
N SER A 31 -9.84 17.99 -17.97
CA SER A 31 -9.93 17.78 -16.53
C SER A 31 -8.78 16.90 -16.04
N ASN A 32 -7.56 17.37 -16.23
CA ASN A 32 -6.37 16.95 -15.50
C ASN A 32 -6.49 17.45 -14.06
N VAL A 33 -7.49 16.94 -13.35
CA VAL A 33 -7.62 17.09 -11.90
C VAL A 33 -6.61 16.13 -11.31
N ASP A 34 -5.37 16.61 -11.21
CA ASP A 34 -4.26 15.93 -10.56
C ASP A 34 -4.58 15.77 -9.06
N LEU A 35 -5.24 14.67 -8.75
CA LEU A 35 -5.45 14.16 -7.40
C LEU A 35 -4.42 13.09 -7.06
N GLN A 36 -3.15 13.35 -7.40
CA GLN A 36 -2.08 13.01 -6.45
C GLN A 36 -2.51 13.49 -5.06
N TYR A 37 -2.52 12.58 -4.09
CA TYR A 37 -2.94 12.89 -2.72
C TYR A 37 -1.88 13.76 -2.03
N ARG A 38 -2.00 15.07 -2.27
CA ARG A 38 -1.06 16.12 -1.85
C ARG A 38 -0.85 16.06 -0.34
N ARG A 39 0.42 15.93 0.09
CA ARG A 39 0.83 15.91 1.51
C ARG A 39 0.05 16.93 2.34
N HIS A 40 -0.50 16.49 3.46
CA HIS A 40 -1.51 17.21 4.23
C HIS A 40 -1.08 18.63 4.65
N THR A 41 -1.71 19.63 4.05
CA THR A 41 -2.00 20.93 4.67
C THR A 41 -3.46 21.27 4.39
N GLY A 42 -4.20 21.66 5.42
CA GLY A 42 -5.65 21.43 5.48
C GLY A 42 -6.53 22.16 4.45
N SER A 43 -7.66 21.53 4.13
CA SER A 43 -8.87 22.16 3.59
C SER A 43 -10.10 21.41 4.11
N LYS A 44 -11.09 22.15 4.63
CA LYS A 44 -12.39 21.57 5.01
C LYS A 44 -13.19 21.32 3.72
N ALA A 45 -13.11 20.11 3.18
CA ALA A 45 -13.97 19.71 2.07
C ALA A 45 -15.43 19.63 2.56
N VAL A 46 -16.34 20.33 1.86
CA VAL A 46 -17.78 20.16 2.05
C VAL A 46 -18.17 18.79 1.45
N ALA A 47 -18.95 18.00 2.18
CA ALA A 47 -19.29 16.65 1.77
C ALA A 47 -20.31 16.67 0.60
N ASP A 48 -19.83 16.44 -0.62
CA ASP A 48 -20.67 16.16 -1.78
C ASP A 48 -21.20 14.70 -1.68
N PRO A 49 -22.53 14.49 -1.65
CA PRO A 49 -23.13 13.16 -1.54
C PRO A 49 -22.81 12.23 -2.73
N HIS A 50 -22.34 12.75 -3.87
CA HIS A 50 -21.95 11.94 -5.03
C HIS A 50 -20.52 11.36 -4.98
N ILE A 51 -19.79 11.53 -3.86
CA ILE A 51 -18.48 10.87 -3.63
C ILE A 51 -18.66 9.38 -3.22
N SER A 52 -19.89 8.90 -3.03
CA SER A 52 -20.20 7.48 -2.79
C SER A 52 -19.83 6.60 -4.00
N LYS A 53 -19.17 5.46 -3.76
CA LYS A 53 -18.79 4.41 -4.73
C LYS A 53 -17.68 4.77 -5.74
N ARG A 54 -16.55 5.28 -5.27
CA ARG A 54 -15.27 5.16 -5.99
C ARG A 54 -14.36 4.19 -5.23
N ASN A 55 -13.68 3.30 -5.96
CA ASN A 55 -12.66 2.43 -5.38
C ASN A 55 -11.63 3.29 -4.63
N LEU A 56 -11.33 2.90 -3.40
CA LEU A 56 -10.30 3.52 -2.58
C LEU A 56 -9.02 2.68 -2.69
N GLU A 57 -8.03 3.24 -3.36
CA GLU A 57 -6.68 2.70 -3.41
C GLU A 57 -5.84 3.40 -2.33
N VAL A 58 -5.14 2.63 -1.49
CA VAL A 58 -4.27 3.15 -0.42
C VAL A 58 -2.94 2.39 -0.39
N ASN A 59 -1.89 3.02 0.13
CA ASN A 59 -0.61 2.32 0.34
C ASN A 59 -0.72 1.22 1.40
N VAL A 60 0.17 0.23 1.30
CA VAL A 60 0.47 -0.71 2.38
C VAL A 60 1.96 -0.61 2.66
N ASP A 61 2.31 -0.18 3.87
CA ASP A 61 3.66 0.15 4.29
C ASP A 61 4.04 -0.64 5.56
N LEU A 62 5.20 -1.29 5.56
CA LEU A 62 5.82 -1.88 6.74
C LEU A 62 6.56 -0.77 7.50
N VAL A 63 6.17 -0.52 8.75
CA VAL A 63 6.84 0.44 9.64
C VAL A 63 7.64 -0.32 10.69
N ILE A 64 8.94 -0.02 10.78
CA ILE A 64 9.87 -0.59 11.75
C ILE A 64 10.37 0.55 12.63
N ASP A 65 10.11 0.49 13.92
CA ASP A 65 10.61 1.45 14.91
C ASP A 65 11.58 0.81 15.89
N GLY A 66 12.48 1.63 16.47
CA GLY A 66 13.53 1.18 17.38
C GLY A 66 14.57 0.27 16.73
N VAL A 67 15.44 -0.32 17.58
CA VAL A 67 16.48 -1.27 17.16
C VAL A 67 16.82 -2.24 18.29
N GLY A 68 17.10 -3.50 17.93
CA GLY A 68 17.53 -4.51 18.88
C GLY A 68 16.45 -4.86 19.90
N LYS A 69 16.68 -4.55 21.19
CA LYS A 69 15.74 -4.87 22.28
C LYS A 69 14.45 -4.06 22.24
N SER A 70 14.45 -2.90 21.58
CA SER A 70 13.27 -2.04 21.44
C SER A 70 12.71 -2.04 20.01
N GLU A 71 13.13 -2.99 19.17
CA GLU A 71 12.65 -3.06 17.79
C GLU A 71 11.20 -3.55 17.75
N HIS A 72 10.34 -2.81 17.08
CA HIS A 72 8.92 -3.13 16.98
C HIS A 72 8.40 -2.84 15.57
N TRP A 73 7.51 -3.71 15.10
CA TRP A 73 7.04 -3.72 13.72
C TRP A 73 5.52 -3.51 13.70
N PHE A 74 5.07 -2.70 12.74
CA PHE A 74 3.69 -2.31 12.50
C PHE A 74 3.39 -2.45 11.00
N VAL A 75 2.12 -2.60 10.63
CA VAL A 75 1.67 -2.45 9.23
C VAL A 75 0.71 -1.28 9.12
N ASP A 76 1.02 -0.33 8.26
CA ASP A 76 0.12 0.77 7.89
C ASP A 76 -0.66 0.41 6.63
N VAL A 77 -1.95 0.73 6.62
CA VAL A 77 -2.87 0.49 5.49
C VAL A 77 -3.68 1.77 5.27
N GLY A 78 -3.10 2.70 4.51
CA GLY A 78 -3.68 4.02 4.26
C GLY A 78 -3.56 4.96 5.47
N PRO A 79 -4.63 5.19 6.26
CA PRO A 79 -4.57 6.04 7.45
C PRO A 79 -4.40 5.26 8.76
N THR A 80 -4.32 3.93 8.75
CA THR A 80 -4.44 3.09 9.95
C THR A 80 -3.24 2.17 10.15
N LEU A 81 -2.51 2.42 11.23
CA LEU A 81 -1.35 1.66 11.70
C LEU A 81 -1.80 0.54 12.66
N PHE A 82 -1.61 -0.72 12.28
CA PHE A 82 -1.94 -1.91 13.07
C PHE A 82 -0.70 -2.55 13.71
N GLN A 83 -0.80 -2.96 14.98
CA GLN A 83 0.29 -3.63 15.71
C GLN A 83 -0.18 -4.55 16.85
N ALA A 84 0.65 -5.52 17.21
CA ALA A 84 0.50 -6.32 18.43
C ALA A 84 1.68 -6.09 19.38
N GLY A 85 1.43 -5.59 20.59
CA GLY A 85 2.48 -5.21 21.53
C GLY A 85 2.08 -5.42 22.99
N THR A 86 2.90 -4.92 23.91
CA THR A 86 2.56 -4.85 25.35
C THR A 86 2.65 -3.40 25.82
N ARG A 87 1.79 -3.03 26.79
CA ARG A 87 1.84 -1.72 27.45
C ARG A 87 2.97 -1.62 28.47
N ASP A 88 3.43 -2.76 28.99
CA ASP A 88 4.53 -2.86 29.93
C ASP A 88 5.31 -4.16 29.65
N PRO A 89 6.54 -4.09 29.10
CA PRO A 89 7.41 -5.25 28.94
C PRO A 89 7.96 -5.79 30.26
N SER A 90 8.01 -4.99 31.33
CA SER A 90 8.70 -5.35 32.58
C SER A 90 7.92 -6.31 33.47
N THR A 91 6.58 -6.24 33.43
CA THR A 91 5.68 -7.15 34.17
C THR A 91 5.20 -8.35 33.34
N MET A 92 5.62 -8.47 32.08
CA MET A 92 5.12 -9.49 31.15
C MET A 92 5.97 -10.77 31.14
N ASP A 93 5.36 -11.92 31.48
CA ASP A 93 5.98 -13.23 31.22
C ASP A 93 5.88 -13.57 29.73
N LYS A 94 6.94 -13.27 28.97
CA LYS A 94 7.01 -13.50 27.52
C LYS A 94 6.70 -14.94 27.07
N PHE A 95 6.78 -15.95 27.93
CA PHE A 95 6.49 -17.35 27.60
C PHE A 95 5.04 -17.75 27.90
N LYS A 96 4.27 -16.93 28.63
CA LYS A 96 2.85 -17.19 28.97
C LYS A 96 1.90 -16.10 28.44
N SER A 97 2.34 -14.85 28.46
CA SER A 97 1.58 -13.68 28.05
C SER A 97 1.54 -13.53 26.53
N LYS A 98 0.35 -13.20 26.04
CA LYS A 98 0.06 -12.88 24.63
C LYS A 98 0.17 -11.37 24.42
N LEU A 99 0.67 -10.94 23.26
CA LEU A 99 0.63 -9.52 22.90
C LEU A 99 -0.81 -9.06 22.64
N THR A 100 -1.08 -7.80 22.97
CA THR A 100 -2.36 -7.13 22.75
C THR A 100 -2.36 -6.45 21.38
N THR A 101 -3.34 -6.79 20.55
CA THR A 101 -3.56 -6.18 19.22
C THR A 101 -4.21 -4.80 19.35
N SER A 102 -3.78 -3.84 18.54
CA SER A 102 -4.21 -2.44 18.59
C SER A 102 -4.04 -1.74 17.24
N HIS A 103 -4.78 -0.65 17.04
CA HIS A 103 -4.72 0.20 15.85
C HIS A 103 -4.60 1.68 16.24
N TYR A 104 -4.08 2.50 15.33
CA TYR A 104 -3.94 3.95 15.51
C TYR A 104 -4.13 4.66 14.18
N GLU A 105 -4.66 5.89 14.21
CA GLU A 105 -4.58 6.79 13.04
C GLU A 105 -3.13 7.26 12.86
N TRP A 106 -2.53 7.02 11.69
CA TRP A 106 -1.11 7.25 11.41
C TRP A 106 -0.65 8.67 11.76
N ASP A 107 -1.34 9.70 11.27
CA ASP A 107 -1.05 11.11 11.53
C ASP A 107 -0.98 11.47 13.03
N LYS A 108 -1.72 10.73 13.87
CA LYS A 108 -1.75 10.94 15.33
C LYS A 108 -0.61 10.25 16.07
N VAL A 109 0.14 9.34 15.44
CA VAL A 109 1.22 8.56 16.10
C VAL A 109 2.58 8.60 15.40
N GLN A 110 2.68 8.99 14.13
CA GLN A 110 3.98 9.05 13.43
C GLN A 110 5.01 9.90 14.19
N HIS A 111 4.57 11.01 14.80
CA HIS A 111 5.44 11.90 15.59
C HIS A 111 5.91 11.32 16.93
N GLN A 112 5.45 10.13 17.31
CA GLN A 112 5.80 9.42 18.55
C GLN A 112 6.80 8.29 18.30
N LEU A 113 7.00 7.90 17.03
CA LEU A 113 8.03 6.94 16.62
C LEU A 113 9.43 7.54 16.82
N SER A 114 10.45 6.69 17.02
CA SER A 114 11.83 7.16 17.15
C SER A 114 12.31 7.89 15.89
N SER A 115 13.32 8.75 16.01
CA SER A 115 14.02 9.35 14.86
C SER A 115 14.77 8.32 13.98
N SER A 116 14.85 7.06 14.42
CA SER A 116 15.42 5.93 13.69
C SER A 116 14.39 5.05 12.98
N HIS A 117 13.09 5.38 13.02
CA HIS A 117 12.06 4.59 12.35
C HIS A 117 12.26 4.51 10.83
N LYS A 118 11.81 3.42 10.24
CA LYS A 118 11.89 3.15 8.80
C LYS A 118 10.50 2.78 8.28
N ILE A 119 10.18 3.28 7.10
CA ILE A 119 8.95 2.95 6.37
C ILE A 119 9.40 2.24 5.09
N LYS A 120 8.81 1.08 4.81
CA LYS A 120 9.10 0.26 3.64
C LYS A 120 7.81 -0.08 2.90
N PRO A 121 7.60 0.45 1.68
CA PRO A 121 6.47 0.08 0.85
C PRO A 121 6.43 -1.41 0.57
N LEU A 122 5.28 -2.01 0.84
CA LEU A 122 4.93 -3.39 0.47
C LEU A 122 4.06 -3.42 -0.79
N GLY A 123 3.27 -2.37 -1.02
CA GLY A 123 2.44 -2.20 -2.20
C GLY A 123 1.21 -1.35 -1.90
N LYS A 124 0.04 -1.84 -2.29
CA LYS A 124 -1.24 -1.14 -2.12
C LYS A 124 -2.38 -2.08 -1.76
N ALA A 125 -3.39 -1.53 -1.09
CA ALA A 125 -4.69 -2.16 -0.88
C ALA A 125 -5.77 -1.44 -1.68
N THR A 126 -6.76 -2.19 -2.18
CA THR A 126 -7.93 -1.66 -2.89
C THR A 126 -9.22 -2.07 -2.19
N PHE A 127 -10.06 -1.09 -1.89
CA PHE A 127 -11.40 -1.25 -1.33
C PHE A 127 -12.44 -0.69 -2.31
N LYS A 128 -13.67 -1.22 -2.30
CA LYS A 128 -14.76 -0.75 -3.19
C LYS A 128 -15.24 0.65 -2.83
N ASP A 129 -15.27 0.95 -1.53
CA ASP A 129 -15.58 2.24 -0.93
C ASP A 129 -15.12 2.27 0.56
N ALA A 130 -15.46 3.33 1.29
CA ALA A 130 -15.10 3.50 2.70
C ALA A 130 -15.84 2.54 3.67
N ALA A 131 -16.99 1.98 3.28
CA ALA A 131 -17.69 0.98 4.08
C ALA A 131 -17.04 -0.40 3.93
N ASP A 132 -16.60 -0.74 2.72
CA ASP A 132 -15.78 -1.91 2.40
C ASP A 132 -14.46 -1.89 3.20
N GLN A 133 -13.75 -0.75 3.19
CA GLN A 133 -12.54 -0.54 4.01
C GLN A 133 -12.82 -0.69 5.51
N LYS A 134 -13.87 -0.05 6.03
CA LYS A 134 -14.24 -0.15 7.45
C LYS A 134 -14.61 -1.58 7.86
N ALA A 135 -15.28 -2.32 6.99
CA ALA A 135 -15.61 -3.73 7.24
C ALA A 135 -14.35 -4.60 7.31
N ALA A 136 -13.39 -4.40 6.39
CA ALA A 136 -12.09 -5.08 6.44
C ALA A 136 -11.32 -4.75 7.73
N PHE A 137 -11.24 -3.47 8.11
CA PHE A 137 -10.55 -3.05 9.33
C PHE A 137 -11.24 -3.61 10.59
N THR A 138 -12.57 -3.68 10.63
CA THR A 138 -13.32 -4.32 11.73
C THR A 138 -12.93 -5.81 11.89
N LYS A 139 -12.61 -6.52 10.80
CA LYS A 139 -12.11 -7.91 10.85
C LYS A 139 -10.66 -7.96 11.34
N VAL A 140 -9.79 -7.06 10.89
CA VAL A 140 -8.39 -6.91 11.38
C VAL A 140 -8.37 -6.62 12.89
N GLU A 141 -9.26 -5.76 13.36
CA GLU A 141 -9.46 -5.42 14.78
C GLU A 141 -9.99 -6.59 15.63
N ALA A 142 -10.50 -7.66 15.01
CA ALA A 142 -10.94 -8.88 15.69
C ALA A 142 -9.81 -9.93 15.85
N ILE A 143 -8.68 -9.79 15.13
CA ILE A 143 -7.54 -10.71 15.25
C ILE A 143 -6.97 -10.68 16.67
N ARG A 144 -6.67 -11.84 17.25
CA ARG A 144 -6.07 -11.99 18.59
C ARG A 144 -4.88 -12.94 18.54
N MET A 145 -3.81 -12.64 19.25
CA MET A 145 -2.59 -13.46 19.23
C MET A 145 -2.85 -14.88 19.73
N LYS A 146 -2.35 -15.85 18.96
CA LYS A 146 -2.61 -17.28 19.17
C LYS A 146 -1.62 -17.87 20.18
N ALA A 147 -0.33 -17.57 20.06
CA ALA A 147 0.73 -17.96 20.99
C ALA A 147 1.17 -16.81 21.93
N ALA A 148 2.09 -17.12 22.86
CA ALA A 148 2.75 -16.14 23.73
C ALA A 148 3.91 -15.42 23.01
N ALA A 149 4.31 -14.24 23.50
CA ALA A 149 5.24 -13.34 22.79
C ALA A 149 6.59 -13.96 22.36
N ALA A 150 7.13 -14.88 23.15
CA ALA A 150 8.39 -15.60 22.87
C ALA A 150 8.19 -16.97 22.20
N VAL A 151 7.05 -17.18 21.53
CA VAL A 151 6.70 -18.41 20.79
C VAL A 151 6.25 -18.03 19.37
N LYS A 152 6.54 -18.88 18.38
CA LYS A 152 6.15 -18.64 16.98
C LYS A 152 4.62 -18.56 16.83
N GLY A 153 4.13 -17.57 16.07
CA GLY A 153 2.70 -17.25 16.00
C GLY A 153 2.21 -16.38 17.17
N GLY A 154 3.12 -15.62 17.79
CA GLY A 154 2.91 -14.92 19.05
C GLY A 154 3.48 -13.49 19.12
N ASN A 155 4.33 -13.07 18.18
CA ASN A 155 4.96 -11.74 18.19
C ASN A 155 4.35 -10.77 17.14
N CYS A 156 4.89 -9.55 17.07
CA CYS A 156 4.41 -8.51 16.16
C CYS A 156 4.61 -8.82 14.67
N LEU A 157 5.66 -9.56 14.31
CA LEU A 157 5.87 -10.01 12.93
C LEU A 157 4.83 -11.05 12.53
N ASP A 158 4.47 -11.96 13.45
CA ASP A 158 3.39 -12.93 13.23
C ASP A 158 2.02 -12.26 13.09
N TYR A 159 1.77 -11.19 13.85
CA TYR A 159 0.53 -10.42 13.74
C TYR A 159 0.37 -9.79 12.36
N ILE A 160 1.42 -9.17 11.82
CA ILE A 160 1.37 -8.56 10.48
C ILE A 160 1.10 -9.62 9.40
N THR A 161 1.61 -10.85 9.57
CA THR A 161 1.24 -11.99 8.70
C THR A 161 -0.28 -12.27 8.76
N ASP A 162 -0.86 -12.38 9.96
CA ASP A 162 -2.30 -12.57 10.15
C ASP A 162 -3.14 -11.42 9.55
N VAL A 163 -2.66 -10.17 9.61
CA VAL A 163 -3.32 -8.99 9.00
C VAL A 163 -3.29 -9.05 7.46
N LEU A 164 -2.12 -9.30 6.88
CA LEU A 164 -1.95 -9.28 5.42
C LEU A 164 -2.59 -10.50 4.73
N GLU A 165 -2.54 -11.68 5.35
CA GLU A 165 -3.26 -12.87 4.87
C GLU A 165 -4.79 -12.69 4.93
N LEU A 166 -5.31 -12.03 5.98
CA LEU A 166 -6.73 -11.67 6.03
C LEU A 166 -7.10 -10.69 4.90
N LEU A 167 -6.34 -9.61 4.70
CA LEU A 167 -6.60 -8.64 3.65
C LEU A 167 -6.46 -9.26 2.24
N LYS A 168 -5.57 -10.24 2.04
CA LYS A 168 -5.47 -11.02 0.80
C LYS A 168 -6.69 -11.92 0.59
N THR A 169 -7.11 -12.63 1.64
CA THR A 169 -8.30 -13.52 1.61
C THR A 169 -9.59 -12.76 1.30
N GLU A 170 -9.72 -11.52 1.78
CA GLU A 170 -10.85 -10.62 1.49
C GLU A 170 -10.74 -9.93 0.11
N GLY A 171 -9.61 -10.12 -0.61
CA GLY A 171 -9.38 -9.57 -1.95
C GLY A 171 -8.91 -8.11 -1.99
N HIS A 172 -8.42 -7.58 -0.87
CA HIS A 172 -7.97 -6.18 -0.76
C HIS A 172 -6.50 -5.95 -1.11
N VAL A 173 -5.61 -6.93 -0.89
CA VAL A 173 -4.19 -6.87 -1.30
C VAL A 173 -3.84 -8.06 -2.20
N THR A 174 -2.83 -7.90 -3.06
CA THR A 174 -2.34 -8.98 -3.93
C THR A 174 -1.36 -9.90 -3.19
N GLU A 175 -1.08 -11.07 -3.76
CA GLU A 175 -0.03 -11.97 -3.28
C GLU A 175 1.35 -11.27 -3.25
N ASP A 176 1.62 -10.33 -4.16
CA ASP A 176 2.90 -9.58 -4.19
C ASP A 176 3.13 -8.76 -2.91
N VAL A 177 2.07 -8.19 -2.33
CA VAL A 177 2.15 -7.43 -1.06
C VAL A 177 2.48 -8.36 0.10
N VAL A 178 1.88 -9.55 0.11
CA VAL A 178 2.16 -10.59 1.12
C VAL A 178 3.57 -11.17 0.94
N ALA A 179 4.01 -11.43 -0.29
CA ALA A 179 5.34 -11.91 -0.61
C ALA A 179 6.43 -10.88 -0.27
N ALA A 180 6.18 -9.59 -0.54
CA ALA A 180 7.05 -8.48 -0.15
C ALA A 180 7.24 -8.43 1.37
N TYR A 181 6.17 -8.64 2.15
CA TYR A 181 6.27 -8.74 3.61
C TYR A 181 6.94 -10.04 4.06
N LYS A 182 6.56 -11.19 3.50
CA LYS A 182 7.09 -12.50 3.88
C LYS A 182 8.60 -12.59 3.69
N LYS A 183 9.16 -11.95 2.66
CA LYS A 183 10.61 -11.79 2.50
C LYS A 183 11.25 -11.05 3.69
N GLU A 184 10.65 -9.97 4.17
CA GLU A 184 11.16 -9.22 5.32
C GLU A 184 10.98 -9.98 6.64
N TYR A 185 9.88 -10.73 6.79
CA TYR A 185 9.69 -11.70 7.87
C TYR A 185 10.84 -12.72 7.85
N ASP A 186 11.06 -13.43 6.74
CA ASP A 186 12.06 -14.49 6.64
C ASP A 186 13.50 -14.01 6.89
N ASP A 187 13.88 -12.85 6.33
CA ASP A 187 15.21 -12.25 6.55
C ASP A 187 15.45 -11.78 8.00
N ASN A 188 14.40 -11.56 8.80
CA ASN A 188 14.52 -10.89 10.11
C ASN A 188 13.94 -11.65 11.30
N TYR A 189 13.08 -12.66 11.11
CA TYR A 189 12.27 -13.22 12.19
C TYR A 189 13.10 -13.75 13.36
N THR A 190 14.16 -14.51 13.07
CA THR A 190 15.13 -14.99 14.07
C THR A 190 15.87 -13.84 14.74
N ARG A 191 16.31 -12.84 13.96
CA ARG A 191 17.04 -11.67 14.46
C ARG A 191 16.20 -10.87 15.47
N VAL A 192 14.95 -10.57 15.12
CA VAL A 192 14.01 -9.81 15.98
C VAL A 192 13.58 -10.65 17.19
N SER A 193 13.23 -11.92 16.99
CA SER A 193 12.89 -12.84 18.10
C SER A 193 14.01 -12.96 19.13
N LYS A 194 15.27 -12.99 18.66
CA LYS A 194 16.45 -13.07 19.52
C LYS A 194 16.79 -11.73 20.19
N ALA A 195 16.57 -10.61 19.51
CA ALA A 195 16.88 -9.29 20.02
C ALA A 195 15.83 -8.78 21.04
N VAL A 196 14.53 -8.88 20.71
CA VAL A 196 13.41 -8.40 21.53
C VAL A 196 13.05 -9.42 22.60
N TRP A 197 12.81 -10.67 22.19
CA TRP A 197 12.28 -11.72 23.07
C TRP A 197 13.34 -12.66 23.64
N GLY A 198 14.60 -12.55 23.21
CA GLY A 198 15.70 -13.39 23.72
C GLY A 198 15.52 -14.88 23.44
N VAL A 199 14.90 -15.22 22.30
CA VAL A 199 14.65 -16.61 21.86
C VAL A 199 15.08 -16.82 20.41
N ASP A 200 15.60 -18.00 20.10
CA ASP A 200 16.01 -18.37 18.75
C ASP A 200 14.83 -19.09 18.05
N LEU A 201 14.00 -18.31 17.36
CA LEU A 201 12.85 -18.81 16.59
C LEU A 201 13.16 -18.75 15.10
N GLN A 202 12.73 -19.77 14.34
CA GLN A 202 12.93 -19.84 12.90
C GLN A 202 11.65 -19.41 12.14
N PRO A 203 11.76 -18.84 10.92
CA PRO A 203 10.62 -18.37 10.12
C PRO A 203 9.65 -19.48 9.68
#